data_AF-A0A6H1ZSV4-F1
#
_entry.id   AF-A0A6H1ZSV4-F1
#
_cell.length_a   1.000
_cell.length_b   1.000
_cell.length_c   1.000
_cell.angle_alpha   90.00
_cell.angle_beta   90.00
_cell.angle_gamma   90.00
#
_symmetry.space_group_name_H-M   'P 1'
#
loop_
_entity.id
_entity.type
_entity.pdbx_description
1 polymer ?
#
loop_
_entity_poly.entity_id
_entity_poly.type
_entity_poly.pdbx_seq_one_letter_code
_entity_poly.pdbx_strand_id
1 'polypeptide(L)'
;MNDSQMIFNKQELELINRLFGESKSLLMLVRKSFLQGELTDKEQEVVVNYETDEFKALLEKTFLPRLNPEADIGNLADEWINLDFSNFESAIFSCQAREIAIKYLDQELERLWTQDNPEIILKELVYSRSKDKERSYVEMRARAAILQSIEVNFGQLKHLAGDRTETQEQIEYRMRKNSNK
;
A
#
# COMPACT_ATOMS: atom_id res chain seq x y z
N MET A 1 -4.91 9.87 19.42
CA MET A 1 -4.70 10.02 17.96
C MET A 1 -4.47 8.63 17.43
N ASN A 2 -5.13 8.23 16.34
CA ASN A 2 -4.83 6.93 15.71
C ASN A 2 -3.47 7.03 15.04
N ASP A 3 -2.58 6.06 15.27
CA ASP A 3 -1.19 6.06 14.79
C ASP A 3 -1.06 6.20 13.26
N SER A 4 -2.11 5.85 12.51
CA SER A 4 -2.18 6.04 11.05
C SER A 4 -2.11 7.50 10.59
N GLN A 5 -2.41 8.48 11.46
CA GLN A 5 -2.26 9.91 11.16
C GLN A 5 -0.79 10.39 11.15
N MET A 6 0.17 9.60 11.64
CA MET A 6 1.57 10.05 11.76
C MET A 6 2.42 9.82 10.51
N ILE A 7 2.00 8.99 9.56
CA ILE A 7 2.79 8.67 8.36
C ILE A 7 2.59 9.72 7.26
N PHE A 8 1.37 10.25 7.13
CA PHE A 8 1.01 11.21 6.09
C PHE A 8 1.00 12.64 6.64
N ASN A 9 1.63 13.55 5.92
CA ASN A 9 1.57 14.98 6.25
C ASN A 9 0.21 15.58 5.85
N LYS A 10 -0.04 16.83 6.25
CA LYS A 10 -1.32 17.50 5.98
C LYS A 10 -1.66 17.58 4.48
N GLN A 11 -0.69 17.87 3.63
CA GLN A 11 -0.90 17.97 2.18
C GLN A 11 -1.27 16.61 1.57
N GLU A 12 -0.62 15.54 2.03
CA GLU A 12 -0.92 14.17 1.62
C GLU A 12 -2.32 13.73 2.10
N LEU A 13 -2.73 14.11 3.31
CA LEU A 13 -4.08 13.83 3.81
C LEU A 13 -5.17 14.58 3.02
N GLU A 14 -4.90 15.83 2.64
CA GLU A 14 -5.78 16.60 1.74
C GLU A 14 -5.86 15.95 0.34
N LEU A 15 -4.72 15.47 -0.17
CA LEU A 15 -4.64 14.73 -1.44
C LEU A 15 -5.45 13.43 -1.38
N ILE A 16 -5.28 12.61 -0.33
CA ILE A 16 -6.03 11.37 -0.11
C ILE A 16 -7.54 11.66 -0.10
N ASN A 17 -7.97 12.67 0.66
CA ASN A 17 -9.38 13.07 0.72
C ASN A 17 -9.91 13.53 -0.64
N ARG A 18 -9.14 14.34 -1.38
CA ARG A 18 -9.51 14.80 -2.72
C ARG A 18 -9.65 13.65 -3.72
N LEU A 19 -8.71 12.70 -3.70
CA LEU A 19 -8.67 11.58 -4.65
C LEU A 19 -9.72 10.51 -4.33
N PHE A 20 -9.91 10.18 -3.06
CA PHE A 20 -10.63 8.98 -2.64
C PHE A 20 -11.87 9.26 -1.77
N GLY A 21 -12.07 10.49 -1.29
CA GLY A 21 -13.14 10.82 -0.34
C GLY A 21 -14.54 10.80 -0.94
N GLU A 22 -14.69 11.30 -2.17
CA GLU A 22 -15.97 11.27 -2.90
C GLU A 22 -16.04 10.16 -3.96
N SER A 23 -14.88 9.71 -4.43
CA SER A 23 -14.73 8.71 -5.51
C SER A 23 -14.26 7.36 -4.95
N LYS A 24 -15.20 6.54 -4.46
CA LYS A 24 -14.88 5.12 -4.18
C LYS A 24 -14.42 4.37 -5.44
N SER A 25 -14.71 4.89 -6.63
CA SER A 25 -14.36 4.24 -7.89
C SER A 25 -12.85 4.26 -8.13
N LEU A 26 -12.16 5.40 -7.95
CA LEU A 26 -10.70 5.46 -8.23
C LEU A 26 -9.92 4.49 -7.33
N LEU A 27 -10.18 4.48 -6.03
CA LEU A 27 -9.51 3.55 -5.10
C LEU A 27 -9.72 2.08 -5.49
N MET A 28 -10.92 1.74 -5.95
CA MET A 28 -11.24 0.38 -6.41
C MET A 28 -10.56 0.03 -7.72
N LEU A 29 -10.39 0.98 -8.65
CA LEU A 29 -9.68 0.77 -9.91
C LEU A 29 -8.19 0.54 -9.66
N VAL A 30 -7.57 1.36 -8.81
CA VAL A 30 -6.16 1.16 -8.44
C VAL A 30 -5.98 -0.18 -7.73
N ARG A 31 -6.87 -0.55 -6.79
CA ARG A 31 -6.84 -1.88 -6.15
C ARG A 31 -7.01 -3.01 -7.17
N LYS A 32 -7.91 -2.86 -8.14
CA LYS A 32 -8.13 -3.85 -9.21
C LYS A 32 -6.86 -4.04 -10.03
N SER A 33 -6.17 -2.96 -10.39
CA SER A 33 -4.86 -3.01 -11.08
C SER A 33 -3.82 -3.75 -10.23
N PHE A 34 -3.67 -3.40 -8.95
CA PHE A 34 -2.74 -4.09 -8.02
C PHE A 34 -3.04 -5.58 -7.81
N LEU A 35 -4.27 -6.03 -8.07
CA LEU A 35 -4.66 -7.44 -8.05
C LEU A 35 -4.52 -8.11 -9.43
N GLN A 36 -3.89 -7.42 -10.39
CA GLN A 36 -3.75 -7.81 -11.79
C GLN A 36 -5.08 -8.09 -12.49
N GLY A 37 -6.14 -7.38 -12.08
CA GLY A 37 -7.40 -7.37 -12.78
C GLY A 37 -7.34 -6.46 -14.01
N GLU A 38 -7.85 -6.93 -15.14
CA GLU A 38 -7.90 -6.16 -16.38
C GLU A 38 -8.78 -4.92 -16.23
N LEU A 39 -8.19 -3.73 -16.37
CA LEU A 39 -8.92 -2.49 -16.50
C LEU A 39 -9.48 -2.38 -17.92
N THR A 40 -10.75 -2.01 -18.05
CA THR A 40 -11.31 -1.63 -19.36
C THR A 40 -10.69 -0.31 -19.83
N ASP A 41 -10.72 -0.02 -21.13
CA ASP A 41 -10.18 1.23 -21.68
C ASP A 41 -10.69 2.49 -20.95
N LYS A 42 -11.98 2.50 -20.60
CA LYS A 42 -12.60 3.60 -19.82
C LYS A 42 -12.07 3.68 -18.40
N GLU A 43 -11.85 2.55 -17.75
CA GLU A 43 -11.29 2.50 -16.39
C GLU A 43 -9.83 2.95 -16.41
N GLN A 44 -9.06 2.56 -17.43
CA GLN A 44 -7.69 3.02 -17.62
C GLN A 44 -7.64 4.54 -17.85
N GLU A 45 -8.52 5.07 -18.71
CA GLU A 45 -8.61 6.51 -18.95
C GLU A 45 -8.88 7.29 -17.65
N VAL A 46 -9.78 6.77 -16.80
CA VAL A 46 -10.01 7.34 -15.48
C VAL A 46 -8.73 7.36 -14.66
N VAL A 47 -8.00 6.24 -14.57
CA VAL A 47 -6.76 6.16 -13.80
C VAL A 47 -5.71 7.16 -14.30
N VAL A 48 -5.43 7.17 -15.60
CA VAL A 48 -4.43 8.07 -16.23
C VAL A 48 -4.78 9.56 -16.07
N ASN A 49 -6.06 9.92 -16.03
CA ASN A 49 -6.49 11.30 -15.80
C ASN A 49 -6.12 11.84 -14.39
N TYR A 50 -5.80 10.96 -13.44
CA TYR A 50 -5.29 11.34 -12.13
C TYR A 50 -3.76 11.23 -12.02
N GLU A 51 -3.05 10.91 -13.11
CA GLU A 51 -1.59 10.77 -13.12
C GLU A 51 -0.92 12.13 -12.83
N THR A 52 -0.54 12.33 -11.58
CA THR A 52 0.28 13.46 -11.13
C THR A 52 1.47 12.96 -10.34
N ASP A 53 2.55 13.74 -10.31
CA ASP A 53 3.74 13.40 -9.50
C ASP A 53 3.38 13.27 -8.01
N GLU A 54 2.44 14.09 -7.52
CA GLU A 54 1.91 14.01 -6.17
C GLU A 54 1.21 12.67 -5.90
N PHE A 55 0.41 12.18 -6.86
CA PHE A 55 -0.29 10.92 -6.71
C PHE A 55 0.68 9.74 -6.78
N LYS A 56 1.66 9.77 -7.69
CA LYS A 56 2.73 8.77 -7.75
C LYS A 56 3.51 8.71 -6.44
N ALA A 57 3.97 9.86 -5.94
CA ALA A 57 4.71 9.93 -4.68
C ALA A 57 3.88 9.40 -3.49
N LEU A 58 2.58 9.72 -3.45
CA LEU A 58 1.67 9.18 -2.44
C LEU A 58 1.57 7.65 -2.50
N LEU A 59 1.37 7.09 -3.70
CA LEU A 59 1.28 5.64 -3.88
C LEU A 59 2.62 4.94 -3.58
N GLU A 60 3.74 5.48 -4.04
CA GLU A 60 5.08 4.98 -3.72
C GLU A 60 5.32 4.94 -2.21
N LYS A 61 5.02 6.05 -1.51
CA LYS A 61 5.14 6.13 -0.04
C LYS A 61 4.22 5.14 0.67
N THR A 62 3.07 4.83 0.09
CA THR A 62 2.08 3.94 0.68
C THR A 62 2.46 2.46 0.49
N PHE A 63 2.92 2.08 -0.70
CA PHE A 63 3.09 0.67 -1.07
C PHE A 63 4.54 0.19 -1.06
N LEU A 64 5.53 1.08 -1.21
CA LEU A 64 6.93 0.67 -1.24
C LEU A 64 7.58 0.90 0.13
N PRO A 65 8.27 -0.11 0.69
CA PRO A 65 9.05 0.08 1.90
C PRO A 65 10.32 0.84 1.57
N ARG A 66 10.21 2.17 1.58
CA ARG A 66 11.35 3.07 1.50
C ARG A 66 11.65 3.64 2.88
N LEU A 67 12.91 3.56 3.28
CA LEU A 67 13.36 4.18 4.52
C LEU A 67 13.11 5.69 4.46
N ASN A 68 12.28 6.17 5.39
CA ASN A 68 12.06 7.59 5.59
C ASN A 68 12.86 8.05 6.82
N PRO A 69 14.02 8.71 6.64
CA PRO A 69 14.83 9.17 7.77
C PRO A 69 14.13 10.26 8.60
N GLU A 70 13.12 10.91 8.03
CA GLU A 70 12.31 11.94 8.70
C GLU A 70 11.08 11.35 9.41
N ALA A 71 10.92 10.02 9.44
CA ALA A 71 9.84 9.39 10.17
C ALA A 71 10.04 9.54 11.70
N ASP A 72 8.95 9.87 12.40
CA ASP A 72 8.95 9.93 13.85
C ASP A 72 9.35 8.60 14.49
N ILE A 73 9.93 8.65 15.70
CA ILE A 73 10.32 7.46 16.46
C ILE A 73 9.11 6.54 16.65
N GLY A 74 9.24 5.29 16.24
CA GLY A 74 8.18 4.28 16.31
C GLY A 74 7.31 4.19 15.05
N ASN A 75 7.47 5.11 14.10
CA ASN A 75 6.70 5.16 12.84
C ASN A 75 7.53 4.78 11.60
N LEU A 76 8.68 4.13 11.80
CA LEU A 76 9.46 3.61 10.69
C LEU A 76 8.76 2.40 10.07
N ALA A 77 8.08 2.62 8.95
CA ALA A 77 7.46 1.57 8.16
C ALA A 77 8.52 0.92 7.26
N ASP A 78 9.14 -0.14 7.75
CA ASP A 78 10.10 -0.93 6.99
C ASP A 78 9.75 -2.42 7.08
N GLU A 79 9.70 -3.05 5.92
CA GLU A 79 9.24 -4.43 5.76
C GLU A 79 10.32 -5.46 6.17
N TRP A 80 11.55 -5.03 6.43
CA TRP A 80 12.65 -5.84 6.92
C TRP A 80 12.76 -5.86 8.44
N ILE A 81 12.15 -4.90 9.16
CA ILE A 81 12.23 -4.77 10.63
C ILE A 81 11.73 -6.00 11.38
N ASN A 82 10.67 -6.65 10.88
CA ASN A 82 10.00 -7.75 11.58
C ASN A 82 10.48 -9.15 11.15
N LEU A 83 11.66 -9.24 10.52
CA LEU A 83 12.21 -10.54 10.15
C LEU A 83 12.77 -11.28 11.36
N ASP A 84 12.33 -12.52 11.53
CA ASP A 84 12.84 -13.43 12.54
C ASP A 84 14.07 -14.17 12.00
N PHE A 85 15.24 -13.87 12.59
CA PHE A 85 16.52 -14.48 12.26
C PHE A 85 16.91 -15.64 13.21
N SER A 86 16.01 -16.07 14.10
CA SER A 86 16.26 -17.19 15.02
C SER A 86 16.51 -18.51 14.28
N ASN A 87 15.92 -18.69 13.10
CA ASN A 87 16.19 -19.78 12.18
C ASN A 87 16.68 -19.22 10.84
N PHE A 88 17.97 -19.43 10.55
CA PHE A 88 18.63 -18.90 9.36
C PHE A 88 17.97 -19.33 8.04
N GLU A 89 17.59 -20.60 7.92
CA GLU A 89 16.98 -21.14 6.69
C GLU A 89 15.58 -20.53 6.46
N SER A 90 14.76 -20.48 7.50
CA SER A 90 13.46 -19.81 7.46
C SER A 90 13.60 -18.31 7.17
N ALA A 91 14.64 -17.67 7.72
CA ALA A 91 14.92 -16.26 7.49
C ALA A 91 15.27 -16.00 6.02
N ILE A 92 16.08 -16.84 5.38
CA ILE A 92 16.39 -16.74 3.94
C ILE A 92 15.11 -16.79 3.11
N PHE A 93 14.23 -17.78 3.34
CA PHE A 93 12.98 -17.87 2.60
C PHE A 93 12.06 -16.67 2.84
N SER A 94 12.08 -16.11 4.05
CA SER A 94 11.32 -14.90 4.38
C SER A 94 11.88 -13.68 3.64
N CYS A 95 13.20 -13.55 3.54
CA CYS A 95 13.86 -12.48 2.77
C CYS A 95 13.52 -12.58 1.28
N GLN A 96 13.61 -13.79 0.70
CA GLN A 96 13.29 -14.02 -0.71
C GLN A 96 11.82 -13.72 -1.02
N ALA A 97 10.90 -14.17 -0.15
CA ALA A 97 9.49 -13.89 -0.30
C ALA A 97 9.20 -12.38 -0.24
N ARG A 98 9.91 -11.67 0.65
CA ARG A 98 9.79 -10.21 0.79
C ARG A 98 10.31 -9.47 -0.44
N GLU A 99 11.44 -9.90 -0.98
CA GLU A 99 12.00 -9.35 -2.22
C GLU A 99 11.00 -9.47 -3.38
N ILE A 100 10.38 -10.64 -3.56
CA ILE A 100 9.32 -10.84 -4.57
C ILE A 100 8.14 -9.89 -4.33
N ALA A 101 7.70 -9.75 -3.08
CA ALA A 101 6.59 -8.86 -2.75
C ALA A 101 6.88 -7.39 -3.07
N ILE A 102 8.09 -6.91 -2.76
CA ILE A 102 8.51 -5.54 -3.05
C ILE A 102 8.57 -5.31 -4.56
N LYS A 103 9.22 -6.21 -5.30
CA LYS A 103 9.29 -6.15 -6.78
C LYS A 103 7.90 -6.16 -7.41
N TYR A 104 6.99 -6.97 -6.87
CA TYR A 104 5.61 -6.99 -7.33
C TYR A 104 4.90 -5.64 -7.12
N LEU A 105 5.01 -5.05 -5.92
CA LEU A 105 4.36 -3.78 -5.62
C LEU A 105 4.92 -2.64 -6.48
N ASP A 106 6.24 -2.63 -6.70
CA ASP A 106 6.92 -1.68 -7.59
C ASP A 106 6.46 -1.83 -9.04
N GLN A 107 6.43 -3.07 -9.54
CA GLN A 107 5.88 -3.39 -10.86
C GLN A 107 4.43 -2.92 -11.01
N GLU A 108 3.55 -3.18 -10.05
CA GLU A 108 2.15 -2.79 -10.18
C GLU A 108 1.95 -1.27 -10.08
N LEU A 109 2.83 -0.54 -9.39
CA LEU A 109 2.85 0.92 -9.42
C LEU A 109 3.20 1.47 -10.81
N GLU A 110 4.21 0.90 -11.47
CA GLU A 110 4.59 1.28 -12.84
C GLU A 110 3.49 0.93 -13.84
N ARG A 111 2.96 -0.30 -13.76
CA ARG A 111 1.94 -0.82 -14.66
C ARG A 111 0.61 -0.09 -14.59
N LEU A 112 0.34 0.62 -13.49
CA LEU A 112 -0.83 1.48 -13.37
C LEU A 112 -0.90 2.52 -14.51
N TRP A 113 0.26 2.93 -15.03
CA TRP A 113 0.40 3.94 -16.07
C TRP A 113 0.78 3.38 -17.43
N THR A 114 1.68 2.40 -17.48
CA THR A 114 2.23 1.90 -18.76
C THR A 114 1.45 0.75 -19.37
N GLN A 115 0.65 0.02 -18.56
CA GLN A 115 0.01 -1.24 -18.93
C GLN A 115 0.95 -2.32 -19.46
N ASP A 116 2.23 -2.28 -19.09
CA ASP A 116 3.19 -3.30 -19.52
C ASP A 116 2.81 -4.70 -19.04
N ASN A 117 3.36 -5.72 -19.72
CA ASN A 117 3.19 -7.10 -19.30
C ASN A 117 3.92 -7.32 -17.97
N PRO A 118 3.26 -7.88 -16.94
CA PRO A 118 3.90 -8.12 -15.66
C PRO A 118 4.93 -9.25 -15.77
N GLU A 119 6.10 -9.06 -15.17
CA GLU A 119 7.09 -10.11 -14.96
C GLU A 119 6.61 -11.07 -13.87
N ILE A 120 6.10 -10.53 -12.76
CA ILE A 120 5.56 -11.31 -11.65
C ILE A 120 4.05 -11.40 -11.80
N ILE A 121 3.54 -12.62 -12.01
CA ILE A 121 2.11 -12.90 -12.16
C ILE A 121 1.55 -13.43 -10.83
N LEU A 122 0.69 -12.64 -10.17
CA LEU A 122 0.14 -12.94 -8.84
C LEU A 122 -0.53 -14.32 -8.79
N LYS A 123 -1.33 -14.67 -9.80
CA LYS A 123 -2.02 -15.97 -9.88
C LYS A 123 -1.06 -17.17 -9.99
N GLU A 124 0.18 -16.94 -10.40
CA GLU A 124 1.21 -17.97 -10.52
C GLU A 124 1.97 -18.19 -9.21
N LEU A 125 1.91 -17.25 -8.26
CA LEU A 125 2.51 -17.34 -6.93
C LEU A 125 1.73 -18.29 -5.99
N VAL A 126 1.46 -19.50 -6.46
CA VAL A 126 0.70 -20.53 -5.77
C VAL A 126 1.50 -21.81 -5.64
N TYR A 127 1.14 -22.60 -4.63
CA TYR A 127 1.65 -23.96 -4.48
C TYR A 127 1.44 -24.76 -5.77
N SER A 128 2.48 -25.41 -6.24
CA SER A 128 2.36 -26.41 -7.29
C SER A 128 3.28 -27.58 -7.01
N ARG A 129 2.78 -28.82 -7.18
CA ARG A 129 3.61 -30.02 -7.10
C ARG A 129 4.67 -30.11 -8.19
N SER A 130 4.51 -29.35 -9.28
CA SER A 130 5.48 -29.30 -10.38
C SER A 130 6.67 -28.37 -10.10
N LYS A 131 6.56 -27.52 -9.08
CA LYS A 131 7.64 -26.61 -8.67
C LYS A 131 8.49 -27.29 -7.62
N ASP A 132 9.73 -26.82 -7.52
CA ASP A 132 10.57 -27.14 -6.37
C ASP A 132 9.87 -26.73 -5.05
N LYS A 133 10.14 -27.48 -3.97
CA LYS A 133 9.49 -27.28 -2.66
C LYS A 133 9.82 -25.92 -2.08
N GLU A 134 11.07 -25.51 -2.13
CA GLU A 134 11.54 -24.22 -1.60
C GLU A 134 10.93 -23.10 -2.41
N ARG A 135 10.98 -23.21 -3.75
CA ARG A 135 10.33 -22.25 -4.65
C ARG A 135 8.84 -22.10 -4.36
N SER A 136 8.11 -23.21 -4.20
CA SER A 136 6.69 -23.18 -3.88
C SER A 136 6.41 -22.50 -2.55
N TYR A 137 7.25 -22.77 -1.54
CA TYR A 137 7.13 -22.17 -0.22
C TYR A 137 7.36 -20.65 -0.25
N VAL A 138 8.43 -20.21 -0.92
CA VAL A 138 8.76 -18.79 -1.09
C VAL A 138 7.67 -18.04 -1.84
N GLU A 139 7.19 -18.57 -2.98
CA GLU A 139 6.15 -17.92 -3.78
C GLU A 139 4.82 -17.82 -3.04
N MET A 140 4.43 -18.84 -2.26
CA MET A 140 3.24 -18.76 -1.41
C MET A 140 3.37 -17.68 -0.34
N ARG A 141 4.53 -17.56 0.31
CA ARG A 141 4.76 -16.52 1.32
C ARG A 141 4.77 -15.14 0.69
N ALA A 142 5.36 -15.00 -0.50
CA ALA A 142 5.32 -13.75 -1.26
C ALA A 142 3.87 -13.35 -1.58
N ARG A 143 3.04 -14.27 -2.07
CA ARG A 143 1.61 -14.02 -2.33
C ARG A 143 0.88 -13.56 -1.07
N ALA A 144 1.12 -14.20 0.07
CA ALA A 144 0.50 -13.81 1.33
C ALA A 144 0.90 -12.38 1.74
N ALA A 145 2.19 -12.06 1.64
CA ALA A 145 2.70 -10.73 1.94
C ALA A 145 2.13 -9.65 1.00
N ILE A 146 2.07 -9.93 -0.31
CA ILE A 146 1.47 -9.03 -1.32
C ILE A 146 0.00 -8.75 -0.98
N LEU A 147 -0.81 -9.80 -0.76
CA LEU A 147 -2.23 -9.63 -0.47
C LEU A 147 -2.45 -8.89 0.85
N GLN A 148 -1.64 -9.17 1.87
CA GLN A 148 -1.71 -8.45 3.13
C GLN A 148 -1.38 -6.96 2.95
N SER A 149 -0.28 -6.64 2.24
CA SER A 149 0.13 -5.26 1.95
C SER A 149 -0.97 -4.51 1.20
N ILE A 150 -1.51 -5.10 0.13
CA ILE A 150 -2.64 -4.53 -0.63
C ILE A 150 -3.82 -4.22 0.31
N GLU A 151 -4.31 -5.20 1.06
CA GLU A 151 -5.50 -5.00 1.89
C GLU A 151 -5.29 -3.98 3.01
N VAL A 152 -4.13 -4.01 3.69
CA VAL A 152 -3.81 -3.07 4.77
C VAL A 152 -3.69 -1.65 4.21
N ASN A 153 -2.93 -1.46 3.14
CA ASN A 153 -2.66 -0.14 2.58
C ASN A 153 -3.90 0.49 1.94
N PHE A 154 -4.67 -0.27 1.14
CA PHE A 154 -5.94 0.25 0.62
C PHE A 154 -6.97 0.46 1.72
N GLY A 155 -6.97 -0.37 2.77
CA GLY A 155 -7.78 -0.16 3.96
C GLY A 155 -7.45 1.16 4.67
N GLN A 156 -6.15 1.47 4.82
CA GLN A 156 -5.67 2.72 5.39
C GLN A 156 -6.06 3.92 4.53
N LEU A 157 -5.81 3.88 3.22
CA LEU A 157 -6.21 4.96 2.30
C LEU A 157 -7.72 5.21 2.35
N LYS A 158 -8.53 4.14 2.36
CA LYS A 158 -9.99 4.23 2.49
C LYS A 158 -10.41 4.87 3.82
N HIS A 159 -9.76 4.50 4.91
CA HIS A 159 -10.06 5.06 6.23
C HIS A 159 -9.74 6.55 6.28
N LEU A 160 -8.54 6.94 5.82
CA LEU A 160 -8.07 8.33 5.82
C LEU A 160 -8.88 9.22 4.88
N ALA A 161 -9.39 8.69 3.77
CA ALA A 161 -10.26 9.42 2.85
C ALA A 161 -11.68 9.66 3.38
N GLY A 162 -12.12 8.87 4.37
CA GLY A 162 -13.41 9.05 5.04
C GLY A 162 -13.32 9.93 6.30
N ASP A 163 -12.12 10.07 6.85
CA ASP A 163 -11.83 10.96 7.96
C ASP A 163 -11.74 12.39 7.42
N ARG A 164 -12.85 13.14 7.50
CA ARG A 164 -12.80 14.60 7.38
C ARG A 164 -11.74 15.09 8.36
N THR A 165 -10.62 15.58 7.87
CA THR A 165 -9.63 16.29 8.69
C THR A 165 -10.33 17.50 9.27
N GLU A 166 -10.79 17.37 10.51
CA GLU A 166 -11.19 18.52 11.31
C GLU A 166 -10.01 19.49 11.32
N THR A 167 -10.29 20.76 11.06
CA THR A 167 -9.26 21.78 11.17
C THR A 167 -8.72 21.81 12.61
N GLN A 168 -7.50 22.30 12.81
CA GLN A 168 -6.90 22.42 14.14
C GLN A 168 -7.82 23.21 15.10
N GLU A 169 -8.52 24.21 14.57
CA GLU A 169 -9.58 24.96 15.28
C GLU A 169 -10.80 24.10 15.66
N GLN A 170 -11.24 23.18 14.79
CA GLN A 170 -12.34 22.26 15.09
C GLN A 170 -11.96 21.21 16.13
N ILE A 171 -10.70 20.75 16.10
CA ILE A 171 -10.14 19.84 17.12
C ILE A 171 -10.07 20.55 18.47
N GLU A 172 -9.54 21.77 18.52
CA GLU A 172 -9.50 22.60 19.74
C GLU A 172 -10.90 22.91 20.28
N TYR A 173 -11.85 23.21 19.40
CA TYR A 173 -13.24 23.47 19.77
C TYR A 173 -13.89 22.24 20.43
N ARG A 174 -13.66 21.04 19.87
CA ARG A 174 -14.16 19.78 20.46
C ARG A 174 -13.47 19.46 21.79
N MET A 175 -12.16 19.67 21.89
CA MET A 175 -11.41 19.47 23.14
C MET A 175 -11.93 20.39 24.25
N ARG A 176 -12.16 21.68 23.96
CA ARG A 176 -12.77 22.63 24.90
C ARG A 176 -14.20 22.22 25.31
N LYS A 177 -14.99 21.68 24.39
CA LYS A 177 -16.36 21.21 24.66
C LYS A 177 -16.40 19.97 25.57
N ASN A 178 -15.39 19.11 25.48
CA ASN A 178 -15.28 17.91 26.31
C ASN A 178 -14.62 18.17 27.68
N SER A 179 -13.87 19.26 27.86
CA SER A 179 -13.31 19.66 29.16
C SER A 179 -14.29 20.39 30.09
N ASN A 180 -15.48 20.74 29.61
CA ASN A 180 -16.56 21.36 30.42
C ASN A 180 -17.60 20.34 30.94
N LYS A 181 -17.23 19.06 31.04
CA LYS A 181 -17.98 18.01 31.74
C LYS A 181 -17.10 17.42 32.83
#